data_AF-A0A536ZBU6-F1
#
_entry.id   AF-A0A536ZBU6-F1
#
_cell.length_a   1.000
_cell.length_b   1.000
_cell.length_c   1.000
_cell.angle_alpha   90.00
_cell.angle_beta   90.00
_cell.angle_gamma   90.00
#
_symmetry.space_group_name_H-M   'P 1'
#
loop_
_entity.id
_entity.type
_entity.pdbx_description
1 polymer ?
#
loop_
_entity_poly.entity_id
_entity_poly.type
_entity_poly.pdbx_seq_one_letter_code
_entity_poly.pdbx_strand_id
1 'polypeptide(L)' 'FDDALGLTGLILTKLDGTAKGGVVCAIARQRPLPLRFIGVGEGSDDLRPFAADEFVSALLD' A
#
# COMPACT_ATOMS: atom_id res chain seq x y z
N PHE A 1 -6.30 3.42 -15.42
CA PHE A 1 -5.23 4.42 -15.15
C PHE A 1 -3.90 3.92 -15.63
N ASP A 2 -3.39 2.79 -15.12
CA ASP A 2 -2.11 2.22 -15.56
C ASP A 2 -2.03 2.01 -17.08
N ASP A 3 -2.98 1.29 -17.67
CA ASP A 3 -2.99 1.06 -19.13
C ASP A 3 -3.07 2.34 -19.98
N ALA A 4 -3.56 3.43 -19.40
CA ALA A 4 -3.73 4.70 -20.11
C ALA A 4 -2.55 5.67 -19.92
N LEU A 5 -1.82 5.56 -18.80
CA LEU A 5 -0.85 6.59 -18.37
C LEU A 5 0.53 6.04 -18.00
N GLY A 6 0.70 4.72 -17.84
CA GLY A 6 1.93 4.09 -17.39
C GLY A 6 2.33 4.56 -15.98
N LEU A 7 1.66 4.02 -14.95
CA LEU A 7 1.93 4.44 -13.58
C LEU A 7 3.34 3.99 -13.16
N THR A 8 4.01 4.80 -12.34
CA THR A 8 5.37 4.51 -11.84
C THR A 8 5.39 4.08 -10.37
N GLY A 9 4.21 4.01 -9.76
CA GLY A 9 4.04 3.58 -8.38
C GLY A 9 2.68 3.94 -7.83
N LEU A 10 2.44 3.46 -6.61
CA LEU A 10 1.17 3.59 -5.91
C LEU A 10 1.39 4.22 -4.53
N ILE A 11 0.34 4.86 -4.03
CA ILE A 11 0.18 5.28 -2.64
C ILE A 11 -1.14 4.67 -2.17
N LEU A 12 -1.11 3.98 -1.03
CA LEU A 12 -2.31 3.35 -0.47
C LEU A 12 -2.66 3.99 0.87
N THR A 13 -3.82 4.62 0.96
CA THR A 13 -4.29 5.28 2.20
C THR A 13 -5.33 4.42 2.94
N LYS A 14 -5.67 4.82 4.17
CA LYS A 14 -6.69 4.19 5.02
C LYS A 14 -6.36 2.75 5.43
N LEU A 15 -5.07 2.48 5.66
CA LEU A 15 -4.56 1.19 6.11
C LEU A 15 -4.72 0.95 7.62
N ASP A 16 -5.20 1.94 8.36
CA ASP A 16 -5.60 1.90 9.76
C ASP A 16 -6.91 1.12 10.02
N GLY A 17 -7.67 0.82 8.97
CA GLY A 17 -8.90 0.02 9.05
C GLY A 17 -8.70 -1.49 9.10
N THR A 18 -9.81 -2.24 9.15
CA THR A 18 -9.84 -3.72 9.22
C THR A 18 -9.35 -4.45 7.96
N ALA A 19 -9.03 -3.73 6.88
CA ALA A 19 -8.53 -4.27 5.64
C ALA A 19 -7.01 -4.53 5.71
N LYS A 20 -6.61 -5.49 6.54
CA LYS A 20 -5.22 -5.78 6.96
C LYS A 20 -4.19 -6.13 5.86
N GLY A 21 -4.50 -6.01 4.57
CA GLY A 21 -3.47 -6.11 3.51
C GLY A 21 -3.83 -6.92 2.27
N GLY A 22 -4.99 -7.59 2.25
CA GLY A 22 -5.40 -8.42 1.12
C GLY A 22 -5.44 -7.67 -0.23
N VAL A 23 -5.79 -6.36 -0.19
CA VAL A 23 -5.79 -5.51 -1.39
C VAL A 23 -4.39 -5.24 -1.93
N VAL A 24 -3.38 -5.10 -1.06
CA VAL A 24 -1.97 -4.91 -1.47
C VAL A 24 -1.48 -6.15 -2.21
N CYS A 25 -1.74 -7.34 -1.65
CA CYS A 25 -1.37 -8.60 -2.27
C CYS A 25 -2.10 -8.82 -3.61
N ALA A 26 -3.38 -8.45 -3.70
CA ALA A 26 -4.15 -8.55 -4.94
C ALA A 26 -3.61 -7.62 -6.04
N ILE A 27 -3.32 -6.37 -5.70
CA ILE A 27 -2.73 -5.39 -6.63
C ILE A 27 -1.36 -5.88 -7.08
N ALA A 28 -0.49 -6.29 -6.16
CA ALA A 28 0.86 -6.77 -6.49
C ALA A 28 0.84 -7.99 -7.44
N ARG A 29 -0.14 -8.90 -7.30
CA ARG A 29 -0.32 -10.04 -8.22
C ARG A 29 -0.80 -9.63 -9.62
N GLN A 30 -1.62 -8.60 -9.72
CA GLN A 30 -2.18 -8.16 -11.00
C GLN A 30 -1.25 -7.21 -11.76
N ARG A 31 -0.54 -6.33 -11.03
CA ARG A 31 0.33 -5.30 -11.58
C ARG A 31 1.53 -5.08 -10.64
N PRO A 32 2.77 -5.36 -11.06
CA PRO A 32 3.96 -5.17 -10.24
C PRO A 32 4.39 -3.69 -10.22
N LEU A 33 3.49 -2.80 -9.80
CA LEU A 33 3.79 -1.39 -9.56
C LEU A 33 4.35 -1.23 -8.14
N PRO A 34 5.43 -0.45 -7.96
CA PRO A 34 6.01 -0.26 -6.63
C PRO A 34 5.05 0.55 -5.75
N LEU A 35 4.66 -0.01 -4.62
CA LEU A 35 3.98 0.72 -3.55
C LEU A 35 5.03 1.58 -2.83
N ARG A 36 4.87 2.91 -2.87
CA ARG A 36 5.88 3.85 -2.36
C ARG A 36 5.55 4.35 -0.95
N PHE A 37 4.27 4.61 -0.68
CA PHE A 37 3.80 5.14 0.59
C PHE A 37 2.51 4.48 1.03
N ILE A 38 2.30 4.46 2.34
CA ILE A 38 1.06 4.04 2.99
C ILE A 38 0.54 5.12 3.94
N GLY A 39 -0.77 5.33 3.95
CA GLY A 39 -1.46 6.20 4.88
C GLY A 39 -2.17 5.37 5.95
N VAL A 40 -1.76 5.51 7.21
CA VAL A 40 -2.25 4.75 8.38
C VAL A 40 -3.05 5.62 9.36
N GLY A 41 -3.75 6.62 8.85
CA GLY A 41 -4.53 7.57 9.63
C GLY A 41 -4.93 8.79 8.78
N GLU A 42 -5.42 9.82 9.46
CA GLU A 42 -5.93 11.05 8.82
C GLU A 42 -4.94 12.22 8.87
N GLY A 43 -3.91 12.14 9.73
CA GLY A 43 -2.91 13.20 9.89
C GLY A 43 -1.90 13.25 8.75
N SER A 44 -1.26 14.41 8.57
CA SER A 44 -0.13 14.54 7.62
C SER A 44 1.01 13.58 7.91
N ASP A 45 1.21 13.28 9.19
CA ASP A 45 2.29 12.43 9.69
C ASP A 45 1.97 10.93 9.58
N ASP A 46 0.73 10.60 9.18
CA ASP A 46 0.28 9.22 8.98
C ASP A 46 0.60 8.69 7.58
N LEU A 47 1.13 9.54 6.69
CA LEU A 47 1.69 9.11 5.41
C LEU A 47 3.16 8.73 5.58
N ARG A 48 3.46 7.44 5.44
CA ARG A 48 4.78 6.87 5.70
C ARG A 48 5.31 6.11 4.48
N PRO A 49 6.64 6.05 4.27
CA PRO A 49 7.21 5.16 3.26
C PRO A 49 6.75 3.72 3.46
N PHE A 50 6.50 3.01 2.38
CA PHE A 50 6.12 1.59 2.47
C PHE A 50 7.35 0.73 2.76
N ALA A 51 7.30 -0.04 3.85
CA ALA A 51 8.28 -1.05 4.19
C ALA A 51 7.63 -2.44 4.11
N ALA A 52 8.06 -3.27 3.16
CA ALA A 52 7.45 -4.58 2.92
C ALA A 52 7.60 -5.53 4.11
N ASP A 53 8.76 -5.51 4.77
CA ASP A 53 9.03 -6.38 5.93
C ASP A 53 8.13 -6.03 7.12
N GLU A 54 7.96 -4.73 7.42
CA GLU A 54 7.06 -4.25 8.47
C GLU A 54 5.60 -4.61 8.15
N PHE A 55 5.20 -4.46 6.89
CA PHE A 55 3.85 -4.79 6.44
C PHE A 55 3.56 -6.29 6.56
N VAL A 56 4.51 -7.15 6.17
CA VAL A 56 4.34 -8.60 6.29
C VAL A 56 4.32 -9.04 7.75
N SER A 57 5.17 -8.46 8.60
CA SER A 57 5.13 -8.73 10.05
C SER A 57 3.76 -8.40 10.63
N ALA A 58 3.26 -7.18 10.38
CA ALA A 58 1.96 -6.73 10.88
C ALA A 58 0.75 -7.54 10.33
N LEU A 59 0.91 -8.21 9.18
CA LEU A 59 -0.13 -9.07 8.60
C LEU A 59 -0.17 -10.46 9.24
N LEU A 60 0.97 -10.95 9.73
CA LEU A 60 1.13 -12.30 10.28
C LEU A 60 0.98 -12.36 11.82
N ASP A 61 1.01 -11.20 12.49
CA ASP A 61 0.69 -11.01 13.91
C ASP A 61 -0.83 -10.95 14.19
#